data_AF-A0A2R4BQB8-F1
#
_entry.id   AF-A0A2R4BQB8-F1
#
_cell.length_a   1.000
_cell.length_b   1.000
_cell.length_c   1.000
_cell.angle_alpha   90.00
_cell.angle_beta   90.00
_cell.angle_gamma   90.00
#
_symmetry.space_group_name_H-M   'P 1'
#
loop_
_entity.id
_entity.type
_entity.pdbx_description
1 polymer ?
#
loop_
_entity_poly.entity_id
_entity_poly.type
_entity_poly.pdbx_seq_one_letter_code
_entity_poly.pdbx_strand_id
1 'polypeptide(L)'
;MHTALCTLYERAKDGMTIQELETVAQLTELAGDEARRLSALCEGVACLVLSGEEAPCSAGSFQTPGGLFDLLCSLAHSLDAIGGLVEIGQEADRRVRMQLAGDEVRS
;
A
#
# COMPACT_ATOMS: atom_id res chain seq x y z
N MET A 1 7.85 -1.95 -6.29
CA MET A 1 7.87 -1.99 -4.82
C MET A 1 7.29 -3.29 -4.28
N HIS A 2 6.11 -3.72 -4.72
CA HIS A 2 5.48 -5.00 -4.37
C HIS A 2 6.47 -6.16 -4.35
N THR A 3 7.09 -6.45 -5.49
CA THR A 3 8.03 -7.56 -5.66
C THR A 3 9.20 -7.51 -4.68
N ALA A 4 9.73 -6.30 -4.42
CA ALA A 4 10.84 -6.11 -3.51
C ALA A 4 10.43 -6.40 -2.07
N LEU A 5 9.28 -5.87 -1.64
CA LEU A 5 8.72 -6.12 -0.30
C LEU A 5 8.46 -7.61 -0.11
N CYS A 6 7.79 -8.27 -1.05
CA CYS A 6 7.50 -9.71 -0.96
C CYS A 6 8.80 -10.53 -0.91
N THR A 7 9.80 -10.19 -1.72
CA THR A 7 11.10 -10.89 -1.71
C THR A 7 11.82 -10.74 -0.36
N LEU A 8 11.78 -9.56 0.26
CA LEU A 8 12.40 -9.31 1.56
C LEU A 8 11.68 -10.11 2.66
N TYR A 9 10.35 -10.08 2.67
CA TYR A 9 9.57 -10.84 3.62
C TYR A 9 9.80 -12.34 3.47
N GLU A 10 9.77 -12.86 2.24
CA GLU A 10 10.02 -14.28 1.94
C GLU A 10 11.39 -14.77 2.46
N ARG A 11 12.40 -13.90 2.48
CA ARG A 11 13.72 -14.23 3.04
C ARG A 11 13.78 -14.16 4.55
N ALA A 12 12.96 -13.32 5.17
CA ALA A 12 13.01 -13.06 6.61
C ALA A 12 12.03 -13.92 7.42
N LYS A 13 10.91 -14.33 6.81
CA LYS A 13 9.74 -14.90 7.49
C LYS A 13 10.02 -16.12 8.37
N ASP A 14 11.01 -16.95 8.05
CA ASP A 14 11.31 -18.16 8.81
C ASP A 14 12.18 -17.89 10.04
N GLY A 15 12.83 -16.71 10.11
CA GLY A 15 13.61 -16.26 11.26
C GLY A 15 12.85 -15.32 12.20
N MET A 16 11.63 -14.93 11.85
CA MET A 16 10.82 -13.99 12.64
C MET A 16 10.21 -14.67 13.87
N THR A 17 10.27 -13.98 15.00
CA THR A 17 9.51 -14.30 16.21
C THR A 17 8.02 -14.04 16.00
N ILE A 18 7.17 -14.61 16.86
CA ILE A 18 5.71 -14.36 16.83
C ILE A 18 5.41 -12.86 16.95
N GLN A 19 6.08 -12.15 17.86
CA GLN A 19 5.89 -10.72 18.06
C GLN A 19 6.26 -9.89 16.82
N GLU A 20 7.32 -10.29 16.10
CA GLU A 20 7.67 -9.66 14.83
C GLU A 20 6.63 -9.95 13.74
N LEU A 21 6.12 -11.18 13.66
CA LEU A 21 5.05 -11.54 12.73
C LEU A 21 3.75 -10.79 13.03
N GLU A 22 3.37 -10.63 14.30
CA GLU A 22 2.22 -9.82 14.72
C GLU A 22 2.40 -8.34 14.31
N THR A 23 3.63 -7.82 14.43
CA THR A 23 3.95 -6.46 13.95
C THR A 23 3.80 -6.36 12.43
N VAL A 24 4.27 -7.36 11.69
CA VAL A 24 4.14 -7.42 10.23
C VAL A 24 2.68 -7.61 9.80
N ALA A 25 1.87 -8.33 10.57
CA ALA A 25 0.45 -8.52 10.31
C ALA A 25 -0.34 -7.20 10.26
N GLN A 26 0.08 -6.21 11.07
CA GLN A 26 -0.50 -4.85 11.09
C GLN A 26 -0.32 -4.09 9.78
N LEU A 27 0.59 -4.52 8.89
CA LEU A 27 0.78 -3.89 7.58
C LEU A 27 -0.51 -3.89 6.74
N THR A 28 -1.41 -4.86 6.93
CA THR A 28 -2.70 -4.89 6.24
C THR A 28 -3.58 -3.69 6.61
N GLU A 29 -3.61 -3.32 7.89
CA GLU A 29 -4.37 -2.16 8.38
C GLU A 29 -3.76 -0.86 7.88
N LEU A 30 -2.44 -0.73 8.00
CA LEU A 30 -1.69 0.43 7.49
C LEU A 30 -1.87 0.61 5.97
N ALA A 31 -1.91 -0.49 5.22
CA ALA A 31 -2.18 -0.47 3.78
C ALA A 31 -3.61 0.01 3.49
N GLY A 32 -4.59 -0.39 4.29
CA GLY A 32 -5.96 0.10 4.19
C GLY A 32 -6.08 1.61 4.47
N ASP A 33 -5.36 2.10 5.48
CA ASP A 33 -5.26 3.53 5.78
C ASP A 33 -4.63 4.32 4.63
N GLU A 34 -3.54 3.81 4.05
CA GLU A 34 -2.87 4.44 2.94
C GLU A 34 -3.72 4.44 1.67
N ALA A 35 -4.44 3.35 1.40
CA ALA A 35 -5.39 3.28 0.29
C ALA A 35 -6.51 4.34 0.43
N ARG A 36 -7.03 4.56 1.65
CA ARG A 36 -8.02 5.62 1.91
C ARG A 36 -7.44 7.01 1.69
N ARG A 37 -6.22 7.27 2.18
CA ARG A 37 -5.52 8.55 1.93
C ARG A 37 -5.28 8.78 0.44
N LEU A 38 -4.85 7.74 -0.29
CA LEU A 38 -4.61 7.81 -1.72
C LEU A 38 -5.90 8.09 -2.50
N SER A 39 -7.02 7.48 -2.09
CA SER A 39 -8.34 7.77 -2.66
C SER A 39 -8.73 9.25 -2.50
N ALA A 40 -8.57 9.80 -1.30
CA ALA A 40 -8.86 11.21 -1.04
C ALA A 40 -7.93 12.16 -1.83
N LEU A 41 -6.66 11.79 -2.01
CA LEU A 41 -5.75 12.52 -2.89
C LEU A 41 -6.21 12.50 -4.35
N CYS A 42 -6.61 11.34 -4.87
CA CYS A 42 -7.14 11.21 -6.22
C CYS A 42 -8.40 12.06 -6.43
N GLU A 43 -9.31 12.10 -5.45
CA GLU A 43 -10.49 12.98 -5.48
C GLU A 43 -10.08 14.46 -5.52
N GLY A 44 -9.13 14.87 -4.67
CA GLY A 44 -8.61 16.24 -4.67
C GLY A 44 -7.98 16.62 -6.02
N VAL A 45 -7.21 15.72 -6.62
CA VAL A 45 -6.65 15.94 -7.97
C VAL A 45 -7.76 16.03 -9.02
N ALA A 46 -8.77 15.17 -8.97
CA ALA A 46 -9.89 15.21 -9.91
C ALA A 46 -10.64 16.56 -9.83
N CYS A 47 -10.87 17.08 -8.63
CA CYS A 47 -11.45 18.42 -8.43
C CYS A 47 -10.58 19.51 -9.06
N LEU A 48 -9.26 19.46 -8.90
CA LEU A 48 -8.35 20.42 -9.52
C LEU A 48 -8.37 20.37 -11.05
N VAL A 49 -8.50 19.17 -11.63
CA VAL A 49 -8.65 18.99 -13.08
C VAL A 49 -9.97 19.57 -13.57
N LEU A 50 -11.09 19.28 -12.89
CA LEU A 50 -12.42 19.81 -13.24
C LEU A 50 -12.48 21.33 -13.14
N SER A 51 -11.95 21.93 -12.07
CA SER A 51 -11.93 23.39 -11.91
C SER A 51 -11.02 24.11 -12.90
N GLY A 52 -10.05 23.40 -13.51
CA GLY A 52 -9.17 23.94 -14.54
C GLY A 52 -9.86 24.15 -15.89
N GLU A 53 -10.94 23.43 -16.20
CA GLU A 53 -11.71 23.59 -17.45
C GLU A 53 -12.55 24.89 -17.47
N GLU A 54 -12.94 25.40 -16.31
CA GLU A 54 -13.79 26.60 -16.19
C GLU A 54 -12.99 27.92 -16.19
N ALA A 55 -11.66 27.85 -16.12
CA ALA A 55 -10.81 29.03 -16.04
C ALA A 55 -10.53 29.63 -17.44
N PRO A 56 -10.62 30.96 -17.61
CA PRO A 56 -10.39 31.64 -18.91
C PRO A 56 -8.94 31.53 -19.42
N CYS A 57 -8.01 31.11 -18.55
CA CYS A 57 -6.66 30.72 -18.89
C CYS A 57 -6.41 29.32 -18.34
N SER A 58 -5.71 28.49 -19.11
CA SER A 58 -5.13 27.22 -18.64
C SER A 58 -4.40 27.47 -17.31
N ALA A 59 -5.02 27.10 -16.18
CA ALA A 59 -4.49 27.29 -14.83
C ALA A 59 -4.56 25.96 -14.08
N GLY A 60 -3.44 25.51 -13.50
CA GLY A 60 -3.34 24.20 -12.81
C GLY A 60 -1.99 23.51 -13.00
N SER A 61 -1.69 22.51 -12.16
CA SER A 61 -0.40 21.81 -12.13
C SER A 61 -0.25 20.72 -13.21
N PHE A 62 -1.33 20.34 -13.90
CA PHE A 62 -1.37 19.19 -14.83
C PHE A 62 -1.55 19.57 -16.30
N GLN A 63 -1.12 20.77 -16.69
CA GLN A 63 -1.30 21.28 -18.05
C GLN A 63 -0.39 20.62 -19.10
N THR A 64 0.62 19.88 -18.65
CA THR A 64 1.56 19.19 -19.53
C THR A 64 1.33 17.69 -19.45
N PRO A 65 1.43 16.96 -20.59
CA PRO A 65 1.40 15.50 -20.58
C PRO A 65 2.43 14.88 -19.63
N GLY A 66 3.58 15.54 -19.44
CA GLY A 66 4.63 15.11 -18.50
C GLY A 66 4.18 15.14 -17.04
N GLY A 67 3.56 16.24 -16.58
CA GLY A 67 3.08 16.34 -15.19
C GLY A 67 1.97 15.33 -14.87
N LEU A 68 1.09 15.04 -15.83
CA LEU A 68 0.08 13.99 -15.69
C LEU A 68 0.72 12.59 -15.67
N PHE A 69 1.69 12.33 -16.55
CA PHE A 69 2.43 11.08 -16.59
C PHE A 69 3.14 10.81 -15.26
N ASP A 70 3.87 11.79 -14.72
CA ASP A 70 4.60 11.66 -13.46
C ASP A 70 3.65 11.39 -12.27
N LEU A 71 2.49 12.05 -12.24
CA LEU A 71 1.44 11.77 -11.26
C LEU A 71 0.95 10.33 -11.38
N LEU A 72 0.58 9.88 -12.58
CA LEU A 72 0.06 8.54 -12.81
C LEU A 72 1.09 7.46 -12.44
N CYS A 73 2.36 7.68 -12.77
CA CYS A 73 3.45 6.81 -12.32
C CYS A 73 3.57 6.79 -10.80
N SER A 74 3.47 7.93 -10.14
CA SER A 74 3.53 8.02 -8.67
C SER A 74 2.36 7.28 -8.02
N LEU A 75 1.14 7.46 -8.52
CA LEU A 75 -0.05 6.73 -8.06
C LEU A 75 0.11 5.22 -8.26
N ALA A 76 0.62 4.79 -9.43
CA ALA A 76 0.87 3.38 -9.71
C ALA A 76 1.89 2.79 -8.72
N HIS A 77 2.98 3.50 -8.42
CA HIS A 77 3.96 3.07 -7.42
C HIS A 77 3.36 2.97 -6.01
N SER A 78 2.52 3.92 -5.61
CA SER A 78 1.84 3.87 -4.31
C SER A 78 0.90 2.67 -4.21
N LEU A 79 0.11 2.39 -5.26
CA LEU A 79 -0.77 1.21 -5.31
C LEU A 79 0.01 -0.10 -5.28
N ASP A 80 1.13 -0.16 -6.00
CA ASP A 80 2.04 -1.32 -5.99
C ASP A 80 2.63 -1.56 -4.59
N ALA A 81 3.04 -0.51 -3.88
CA ALA A 81 3.49 -0.61 -2.50
C ALA A 81 2.38 -1.08 -1.55
N ILE A 82 1.18 -0.51 -1.65
CA ILE A 82 -0.01 -0.92 -0.87
C ILE A 82 -0.29 -2.41 -1.08
N GLY A 83 -0.27 -2.88 -2.32
CA GLY A 83 -0.47 -4.30 -2.63
C GLY A 83 0.54 -5.20 -1.92
N GLY A 84 1.82 -4.79 -1.88
CA GLY A 84 2.87 -5.56 -1.20
C GLY A 84 2.64 -5.61 0.31
N LEU A 85 2.22 -4.50 0.92
CA LEU A 85 1.90 -4.44 2.35
C LEU A 85 0.71 -5.33 2.71
N VAL A 86 -0.34 -5.35 1.90
CA VAL A 86 -1.51 -6.23 2.10
C VAL A 86 -1.11 -7.70 2.05
N GLU A 87 -0.38 -8.10 1.02
CA GLU A 87 0.01 -9.51 0.83
C GLU A 87 0.89 -10.00 1.98
N ILE A 88 1.90 -9.22 2.36
CA ILE A 88 2.81 -9.55 3.45
C ILE A 88 2.08 -9.58 4.79
N GLY A 89 1.22 -8.60 5.06
CA GLY A 89 0.45 -8.56 6.29
C GLY A 89 -0.50 -9.74 6.44
N GLN A 90 -1.18 -10.14 5.36
CA GLN A 90 -2.06 -11.30 5.36
C GLN A 90 -1.29 -12.61 5.57
N GLU A 91 -0.13 -12.76 4.94
CA GLU A 91 0.71 -13.95 5.11
C GLU A 91 1.30 -14.03 6.53
N ALA A 92 1.72 -12.90 7.11
CA ALA A 92 2.20 -12.85 8.49
C ALA A 92 1.10 -13.21 9.49
N ASP A 93 -0.09 -12.64 9.33
CA ASP A 93 -1.26 -12.95 10.17
C ASP A 93 -1.66 -14.45 10.06
N ARG A 94 -1.60 -15.02 8.85
CA ARG A 94 -1.81 -16.45 8.64
C ARG A 94 -0.78 -17.29 9.41
N ARG A 95 0.50 -16.90 9.41
CA ARG A 95 1.56 -17.62 10.13
C ARG A 95 1.39 -17.55 11.64
N VAL A 96 1.06 -16.38 12.20
CA VAL A 96 0.78 -16.23 13.64
C VAL A 96 -0.32 -17.21 14.06
N ARG A 97 -1.44 -17.22 13.32
CA ARG A 97 -2.57 -18.13 13.59
C ARG A 97 -2.18 -19.61 13.53
N MET A 98 -1.32 -20.00 12.59
CA MET A 98 -0.84 -21.39 12.48
C MET A 98 0.09 -21.80 13.62
N GLN A 99 0.96 -20.89 14.08
CA GLN A 99 1.88 -21.17 15.18
C GLN A 99 1.15 -21.26 16.52
N LEU A 100 0.22 -20.33 16.81
CA LEU A 100 -0.60 -20.37 18.02
C LEU A 100 -1.46 -21.64 18.09
N ALA A 101 -2.11 -22.04 16.99
CA ALA A 101 -2.88 -23.28 16.93
C ALA A 101 -2.00 -24.54 17.06
N GLY A 102 -0.74 -24.48 16.63
CA GLY A 102 0.22 -25.57 16.78
C GLY A 102 0.71 -25.76 18.22
N ASP A 103 0.83 -24.67 18.98
CA ASP A 103 1.21 -24.70 20.39
C ASP A 103 0.06 -25.20 21.28
N GLU A 104 -1.19 -24.84 21.00
CA GLU A 104 -2.38 -25.35 21.73
C GLU A 104 -2.56 -26.87 21.60
N VAL A 105 -2.09 -27.49 20.51
CA VAL A 105 -2.17 -28.95 20.30
C VAL A 105 -1.02 -29.70 21.00
N ARG A 106 0.05 -29.00 21.40
CA ARG A 106 1.23 -29.58 22.06
C ARG A 106 1.25 -29.40 23.59
N SER A 107 0.37 -28.55 24.13
CA SER A 107 0.13 -28.36 25.56
C SER A 107 -0.95 -29.31 26.11
#